data_AF-A0A8T4KCJ6-F1
#
_entry.id   AF-A0A8T4KCJ6-F1
#
_cell.length_a   1.000
_cell.length_b   1.000
_cell.length_c   1.000
_cell.angle_alpha   90.00
_cell.angle_beta   90.00
_cell.angle_gamma   90.00
#
_symmetry.space_group_name_H-M   'P 1'
#
loop_
_entity.id
_entity.type
_entity.pdbx_description
1 polymer ?
#
loop_
_entity_poly.entity_id
_entity_poly.type
_entity_poly.pdbx_seq_one_letter_code
_entity_poly.pdbx_strand_id
1 'polypeptide(L)'
;MRKFITLPIFLVITPSVLALTLENLNDFTVSNPGFIQMFLLGSFLFNLCILVYIIHVKRKNQLFSSSPSNQPFEYSDESLSELELFVKTSILRGMEKDKIKNELVKVGWEGEIIDSIIKKYSNWSKENFLHV
;
A
#
# COMPACT_ATOMS: atom_id res chain seq x y z
N MET A 1 -1.61 9.62 -11.38
CA MET A 1 -2.40 8.51 -10.80
C MET A 1 -2.81 7.53 -11.90
N ARG A 2 -2.18 6.36 -11.99
CA ARG A 2 -2.66 5.21 -12.78
C ARG A 2 -2.49 3.97 -11.90
N LYS A 3 -3.57 3.48 -11.31
CA LYS A 3 -3.58 2.18 -10.63
C LYS A 3 -3.73 1.12 -11.71
N PHE A 4 -2.62 0.49 -12.10
CA PHE A 4 -2.66 -0.77 -12.83
C PHE A 4 -3.22 -1.82 -11.88
N ILE A 5 -4.50 -2.13 -12.05
CA ILE A 5 -5.12 -3.31 -11.47
C ILE A 5 -4.73 -4.46 -12.40
N THR A 6 -3.56 -5.05 -12.16
CA THR A 6 -3.22 -6.36 -12.69
C THR A 6 -4.09 -7.38 -11.98
N LEU A 7 -5.30 -7.59 -12.50
CA LEU A 7 -6.10 -8.76 -12.20
C LEU A 7 -5.26 -10.00 -12.56
N PRO A 8 -5.10 -10.97 -11.66
CA PRO A 8 -4.39 -12.19 -12.00
C PRO A 8 -5.16 -12.91 -13.10
N ILE A 9 -4.48 -13.16 -14.23
CA ILE A 9 -4.90 -13.92 -15.42
C ILE A 9 -5.13 -15.42 -15.10
N PHE A 10 -5.47 -15.77 -13.85
CA PHE A 10 -5.49 -17.16 -13.38
C PHE A 10 -6.86 -17.83 -13.38
N LEU A 11 -7.90 -17.26 -14.01
CA LEU A 11 -9.24 -17.85 -13.95
C LEU A 11 -10.00 -17.83 -15.26
N VAL A 12 -9.32 -18.22 -16.34
CA VAL A 12 -10.02 -18.77 -17.52
C VAL A 12 -9.53 -20.20 -17.71
N ILE A 13 -9.83 -21.06 -16.75
CA ILE A 13 -9.89 -22.50 -17.03
C ILE A 13 -11.14 -22.65 -17.89
N THR A 14 -10.95 -22.69 -19.20
CA THR A 14 -12.05 -22.89 -20.14
C THR A 14 -12.72 -24.24 -19.84
N PRO A 15 -14.06 -24.33 -19.89
CA PRO A 15 -14.78 -25.58 -19.66
C PRO A 15 -14.25 -26.75 -20.49
N SER A 16 -13.69 -26.46 -21.66
CA SER A 16 -13.08 -27.43 -22.57
C SER A 16 -11.82 -28.11 -22.00
N VAL A 17 -10.97 -27.36 -21.27
CA VAL A 17 -9.78 -27.95 -20.61
C VAL A 17 -10.18 -28.77 -19.39
N LEU A 18 -11.25 -28.36 -18.69
CA LEU A 18 -11.82 -29.13 -17.59
C LEU A 18 -12.50 -30.42 -18.06
N ALA A 19 -13.13 -30.41 -19.24
CA ALA A 19 -13.75 -31.61 -19.82
C ALA A 19 -12.71 -32.67 -20.23
N LEU A 20 -11.58 -32.26 -20.83
CA LEU A 20 -10.51 -33.17 -21.23
C LEU A 20 -9.76 -33.79 -20.03
N THR A 21 -9.68 -33.09 -18.89
CA THR A 21 -9.11 -33.68 -17.68
C THR A 21 -10.09 -34.65 -17.00
N LEU A 22 -11.39 -34.40 -17.07
CA LEU A 22 -12.41 -35.28 -16.47
C LEU A 22 -12.48 -36.66 -17.15
N GLU A 23 -12.31 -36.73 -18.47
CA GLU A 23 -12.41 -37.99 -19.21
C GLU A 23 -11.25 -38.96 -18.86
N ASN A 24 -10.03 -38.43 -18.67
CA ASN A 24 -8.86 -39.21 -18.24
C ASN A 24 -8.82 -39.50 -16.73
N LEU A 25 -9.56 -38.75 -15.91
CA LEU A 25 -9.60 -38.97 -14.46
C LEU A 25 -10.60 -40.06 -14.07
N ASN A 26 -11.58 -40.38 -14.91
CA ASN A 26 -12.65 -41.30 -14.54
C ASN A 26 -12.12 -42.70 -14.20
N ASP A 27 -11.18 -43.23 -14.98
CA ASP A 27 -10.55 -44.54 -14.72
C ASP A 27 -9.69 -44.55 -13.44
N PHE A 28 -9.07 -43.41 -13.10
CA PHE A 28 -8.25 -43.28 -11.90
C PHE A 28 -9.10 -43.12 -10.62
N THR A 29 -10.25 -42.46 -10.74
CA THR A 29 -11.17 -42.19 -9.61
C THR A 29 -11.85 -43.46 -9.08
N VAL A 30 -12.16 -44.42 -9.95
CA VAL A 30 -12.76 -45.71 -9.57
C VAL A 30 -11.79 -46.55 -8.74
N SER A 31 -10.48 -46.46 -9.03
CA SER A 31 -9.47 -47.26 -8.33
C SER A 31 -9.14 -46.74 -6.93
N ASN A 32 -9.32 -45.45 -6.64
CA ASN A 32 -8.87 -44.83 -5.39
C ASN A 32 -9.80 -43.68 -4.93
N PRO A 33 -10.99 -43.98 -4.39
CA PRO A 33 -11.96 -42.97 -3.96
C PRO A 33 -11.41 -42.03 -2.86
N GLY A 34 -10.48 -42.53 -2.02
CA GLY A 34 -9.84 -41.73 -0.97
C GLY A 34 -8.99 -40.56 -1.50
N PHE A 35 -8.43 -40.68 -2.71
CA PHE A 35 -7.62 -39.62 -3.31
C PHE A 35 -8.46 -38.38 -3.63
N ILE A 36 -9.68 -38.57 -4.16
CA ILE A 36 -10.60 -37.48 -4.50
C ILE A 36 -10.98 -36.72 -3.24
N GLN A 37 -11.28 -37.43 -2.16
CA GLN A 37 -11.64 -36.81 -0.88
C GLN A 37 -10.49 -35.98 -0.31
N MET A 38 -9.25 -36.48 -0.39
CA MET A 38 -8.07 -35.73 0.03
C MET A 38 -7.84 -34.48 -0.82
N PHE A 39 -8.04 -34.58 -2.14
CA PHE A 39 -7.88 -33.46 -3.05
C PHE A 39 -8.93 -32.36 -2.81
N LEU A 40 -10.20 -32.73 -2.64
CA LEU A 40 -11.28 -31.80 -2.31
C LEU A 40 -11.03 -31.11 -0.97
N LEU A 41 -10.62 -31.87 0.05
CA LEU A 41 -10.29 -31.32 1.36
C LEU A 41 -9.10 -30.36 1.29
N GLY A 42 -8.04 -30.72 0.56
CA GLY A 42 -6.87 -29.87 0.34
C GLY A 42 -7.20 -28.57 -0.38
N SER A 43 -8.01 -28.64 -1.44
CA SER A 43 -8.47 -27.45 -2.17
C SER A 43 -9.31 -26.53 -1.29
N PHE A 44 -10.19 -27.08 -0.44
CA PHE A 44 -11.00 -26.32 0.50
C PHE A 44 -10.13 -25.58 1.53
N LEU A 45 -9.15 -26.27 2.14
CA LEU A 45 -8.22 -25.67 3.10
C LEU A 45 -7.38 -24.56 2.46
N PHE A 46 -6.91 -24.76 1.23
CA PHE A 46 -6.15 -23.75 0.51
C PHE A 46 -6.97 -22.47 0.25
N ASN A 47 -8.22 -22.63 -0.17
CA ASN A 47 -9.14 -21.49 -0.36
C ASN A 47 -9.41 -20.74 0.96
N LEU A 48 -9.55 -21.46 2.08
CA LEU A 48 -9.68 -20.85 3.40
C LEU A 48 -8.44 -20.03 3.78
N CYS A 49 -7.22 -20.55 3.53
CA CYS A 49 -5.98 -19.80 3.78
C CYS A 49 -5.93 -18.49 2.99
N ILE A 50 -6.30 -18.51 1.71
CA ILE A 50 -6.37 -17.30 0.87
C ILE A 50 -7.39 -16.30 1.44
N LEU A 51 -8.57 -16.78 1.84
CA LEU A 51 -9.61 -15.91 2.40
C LEU A 51 -9.13 -15.21 3.68
N VAL A 52 -8.52 -15.98 4.60
CA VAL A 52 -7.95 -15.45 5.85
C VAL A 52 -6.87 -14.41 5.56
N TYR A 53 -5.99 -14.68 4.59
CA TYR A 53 -4.97 -13.73 4.15
C TYR A 53 -5.59 -12.41 3.64
N ILE A 54 -6.61 -12.49 2.78
CA ILE A 54 -7.31 -11.30 2.25
C ILE A 54 -7.96 -10.49 3.40
N ILE A 55 -8.61 -11.16 4.35
CA ILE A 55 -9.22 -10.50 5.52
C ILE A 55 -8.15 -9.78 6.35
N HIS A 56 -7.01 -10.42 6.60
CA HIS A 56 -5.90 -9.81 7.35
C HIS A 56 -5.32 -8.58 6.66
N VAL A 57 -5.08 -8.66 5.34
CA VAL A 57 -4.57 -7.52 4.56
C VAL A 57 -5.58 -6.37 4.55
N LYS A 58 -6.87 -6.67 4.33
CA LYS A 58 -7.92 -5.66 4.34
C LYS A 58 -8.06 -4.99 5.71
N ARG A 59 -7.95 -5.76 6.80
CA ARG A 59 -8.00 -5.22 8.18
C ARG A 59 -6.84 -4.27 8.48
N LYS A 60 -5.62 -4.60 8.04
CA LYS A 60 -4.46 -3.69 8.19
C LYS A 60 -4.66 -2.37 7.43
N ASN A 61 -5.26 -2.43 6.24
CA ASN A 61 -5.51 -1.23 5.45
C ASN A 61 -6.65 -0.37 6.01
N GLN A 62 -7.67 -0.97 6.64
CA GLN A 62 -8.76 -0.23 7.29
C GLN A 62 -8.31 0.51 8.54
N LEU A 63 -7.42 -0.08 9.34
CA LEU A 63 -6.83 0.60 10.51
C LEU A 63 -5.92 1.78 10.12
N PHE A 64 -5.38 1.77 8.89
CA PHE A 64 -4.62 2.88 8.33
C PHE A 64 -5.48 3.94 7.62
N SER A 65 -6.78 3.69 7.42
CA SER A 65 -7.71 4.62 6.74
C SER A 65 -8.79 5.20 7.66
N SER A 66 -8.85 4.79 8.91
CA SER A 66 -9.36 5.64 9.99
C SER A 66 -8.34 6.74 10.24
N SER A 67 -8.36 7.76 9.38
CA SER A 67 -7.76 9.06 9.65
C SER A 67 -8.14 9.43 11.09
N PRO A 68 -7.17 9.67 11.99
CA PRO A 68 -7.50 10.11 13.33
C PRO A 68 -8.39 11.34 13.18
N SER A 69 -9.50 11.30 13.91
CA SER A 69 -10.41 12.41 14.14
C SER A 69 -9.72 13.76 13.92
N ASN A 70 -10.28 14.60 13.04
CA ASN A 70 -9.90 15.98 12.72
C ASN A 70 -9.99 16.92 13.95
N GLN A 71 -9.52 16.49 15.12
CA GLN A 71 -9.16 17.42 16.17
C GLN A 71 -7.84 18.05 15.71
N PRO A 72 -7.79 19.37 15.54
CA PRO A 72 -6.55 20.05 15.23
C PRO A 72 -5.53 19.62 16.27
N PHE A 73 -4.49 18.88 15.87
CA PHE A 73 -3.34 18.70 16.73
C PHE A 73 -2.80 20.11 16.96
N GLU A 74 -2.89 20.59 18.20
CA GLU A 74 -2.33 21.87 18.57
C GLU A 74 -0.82 21.69 18.63
N TYR A 75 -0.15 22.02 17.53
CA TYR A 75 1.30 22.05 17.47
C TYR A 75 1.79 23.24 18.29
N SER A 76 2.74 23.01 19.19
CA SER A 76 3.39 24.12 19.88
C SER A 76 4.17 24.96 18.87
N ASP A 77 4.21 26.27 19.06
CA ASP A 77 5.00 27.18 18.22
C ASP A 77 6.48 26.76 18.14
N GLU A 78 7.00 26.19 19.24
CA GLU A 78 8.34 25.62 19.30
C GLU A 78 8.51 24.45 18.31
N SER A 79 7.59 23.49 18.29
CA SER A 79 7.64 22.35 17.37
C SER A 79 7.55 22.76 15.90
N LEU A 80 6.75 23.79 15.59
CA LEU A 80 6.65 24.33 14.24
C LEU A 80 7.95 25.03 13.82
N SER A 81 8.59 25.75 14.74
CA SER A 81 9.87 26.42 14.46
C SER A 81 10.99 25.43 14.14
N GLU A 82 11.06 24.30 14.86
CA GLU A 82 12.01 23.22 14.58
C GLU A 82 11.75 22.57 13.23
N LEU A 83 10.48 22.34 12.90
CA LEU A 83 10.07 21.81 11.61
C LEU A 83 10.46 22.73 10.46
N GLU A 84 10.22 24.04 10.59
CA GLU A 84 10.62 25.04 9.61
C GLU A 84 12.14 25.07 9.39
N LEU A 85 12.92 24.99 10.49
CA LEU A 85 14.38 24.94 10.43
C LEU A 85 14.88 23.68 9.72
N PHE A 86 14.28 22.53 10.00
CA PHE A 86 14.61 21.27 9.34
C PHE A 86 14.31 21.32 7.83
N VAL A 87 13.14 21.81 7.43
CA VAL A 87 12.77 21.94 6.02
C VAL A 87 13.73 22.90 5.30
N LYS A 88 14.02 24.06 5.90
CA LYS A 88 14.94 25.05 5.34
C LYS A 88 16.35 24.47 5.13
N THR A 89 16.91 23.81 6.15
CA THR A 89 18.25 23.23 6.07
C THR A 89 18.32 22.08 5.07
N SER A 90 17.26 21.26 4.96
CA SER A 90 17.19 20.17 3.99
C SER A 90 17.12 20.67 2.54
N ILE A 91 16.36 21.74 2.28
CA ILE A 91 16.30 22.39 0.96
C ILE A 91 17.67 22.98 0.60
N LEU A 92 18.33 23.67 1.54
CA LEU A 92 19.68 24.23 1.31
C LEU A 92 20.73 23.15 1.02
N ARG A 93 20.55 21.94 1.55
CA ARG A 93 21.37 20.77 1.26
C ARG A 93 21.05 20.11 -0.10
N GLY A 94 20.08 20.63 -0.85
CA GLY A 94 19.66 20.07 -2.13
C GLY A 94 18.80 18.80 -2.01
N MET A 95 18.17 18.56 -0.86
CA MET A 95 17.26 17.43 -0.71
C MET A 95 15.97 17.67 -1.49
N GLU A 96 15.53 16.66 -2.24
CA GLU A 96 14.29 16.71 -3.00
C GLU A 96 13.06 16.82 -2.09
N LYS A 97 12.07 17.62 -2.47
CA LYS A 97 10.89 17.92 -1.65
C LYS A 97 10.11 16.68 -1.26
N ASP A 98 9.96 15.73 -2.19
CA ASP A 98 9.26 14.47 -1.95
C ASP A 98 9.97 13.64 -0.89
N LYS A 99 11.30 13.67 -0.86
CA LYS A 99 12.11 12.99 0.17
C LYS A 99 11.93 13.65 1.53
N ILE A 100 11.98 14.98 1.61
CA ILE A 100 11.73 15.73 2.86
C ILE A 100 10.35 15.39 3.41
N LYS A 101 9.32 15.41 2.55
CA LYS A 101 7.95 15.07 2.92
C LYS A 101 7.85 13.64 3.44
N ASN A 102 8.44 12.68 2.75
CA ASN A 102 8.39 11.27 3.16
C ASN A 102 9.07 11.04 4.52
N GLU A 103 10.21 11.68 4.79
CA GLU A 103 10.89 11.58 6.10
C GLU A 103 10.03 12.19 7.22
N LEU A 104 9.42 13.36 7.00
CA LEU A 104 8.58 14.02 8.00
C LEU A 104 7.29 13.24 8.28
N VAL A 105 6.64 12.71 7.23
CA VAL A 105 5.46 11.83 7.37
C VAL A 105 5.82 10.56 8.14
N LYS A 106 7.01 10.01 7.92
CA LYS A 106 7.50 8.83 8.65
C LYS A 106 7.71 9.11 10.14
N VAL A 107 8.05 10.34 10.51
CA VAL A 107 8.17 10.80 11.90
C VAL A 107 6.81 11.11 12.54
N GLY A 108 5.73 11.16 11.74
CA GLY A 108 4.36 11.36 12.21
C GLY A 108 3.81 12.77 11.98
N TRP A 109 4.50 13.60 11.19
CA TRP A 109 4.00 14.92 10.83
C TRP A 109 2.89 14.85 9.78
N GLU A 110 1.93 15.76 9.89
CA GLU A 110 0.81 15.83 8.98
C GLU A 110 1.22 16.41 7.61
N GLY A 111 0.79 15.73 6.54
CA GLY A 111 1.15 16.08 5.17
C GLY A 111 0.79 17.51 4.79
N GLU A 112 -0.35 18.02 5.26
CA GLU A 112 -0.86 19.36 4.93
C GLU A 112 0.03 20.47 5.51
N ILE A 113 0.47 20.31 6.76
CA ILE A 113 1.38 21.25 7.43
C ILE A 113 2.74 21.25 6.73
N ILE A 114 3.27 20.06 6.43
CA ILE A 114 4.52 19.92 5.69
C ILE A 114 4.42 20.62 4.33
N ASP A 115 3.33 20.41 3.58
CA ASP A 115 3.11 21.03 2.28
C ASP A 115 3.04 22.57 2.39
N SER A 116 2.41 23.10 3.45
CA SER A 116 2.35 24.55 3.70
C SER A 116 3.74 25.15 3.91
N ILE A 117 4.59 24.49 4.70
CA ILE A 117 5.94 24.94 5.04
C ILE A 117 6.87 24.82 3.81
N ILE A 118 6.83 23.69 3.10
CA ILE A 118 7.61 23.49 1.88
C ILE A 118 7.24 24.55 0.83
N LYS A 119 5.95 24.89 0.69
CA LYS A 119 5.49 25.94 -0.23
C LYS A 119 6.06 27.32 0.15
N LYS A 120 6.05 27.67 1.45
CA LYS A 120 6.65 28.91 1.98
C LYS A 120 8.12 29.03 1.59
N TYR A 121 8.93 27.98 1.79
CA TYR A 121 10.37 28.01 1.49
C TYR A 121 10.73 27.77 0.03
N SER A 122 9.86 27.11 -0.75
CA SER A 122 10.11 26.93 -2.19
C SER A 122 10.16 28.25 -2.96
N ASN A 123 9.46 29.28 -2.50
CA ASN A 123 9.50 30.61 -3.12
C ASN A 123 10.80 31.34 -2.74
N TRP A 124 11.23 31.20 -1.48
CA TRP A 124 12.46 31.82 -0.97
C TRP A 124 13.72 31.40 -1.75
N SER A 125 13.81 30.13 -2.16
CA SER A 125 14.94 29.64 -2.95
C SER A 125 15.00 30.23 -4.36
N LYS A 126 13.91 30.75 -4.93
CA LYS A 126 13.97 31.33 -6.28
C LYS A 126 14.49 32.77 -6.27
N GLU A 127 14.17 33.53 -5.22
CA GLU A 127 14.51 34.94 -5.11
C GLU A 127 15.97 35.16 -4.69
N ASN A 128 16.50 34.34 -3.80
CA ASN A 128 17.87 34.53 -3.27
C ASN A 128 18.98 34.00 -4.18
N PHE A 129 18.68 33.11 -5.14
CA PHE A 129 19.67 32.64 -6.11
C PHE A 129 19.91 33.63 -7.26
N LEU A 130 19.15 34.72 -7.35
CA LEU A 130 19.36 35.78 -8.34
C LEU A 130 20.37 36.86 -7.89
N HIS A 131 20.82 36.79 -6.64
CA HIS A 131 21.68 37.81 -6.03
C HIS A 131 23.05 37.28 -5.57
N VAL A 132 23.44 36.08 -5.97
CA VAL A 132 24.77 35.48 -5.74
C VAL A 132 25.50 35.33 -7.06
#